data_AF-A0AA89BW31-F1
#
_entry.id   AF-A0AA89BW31-F1
#
_cell.length_a   1.000
_cell.length_b   1.000
_cell.length_c   1.000
_cell.angle_alpha   90.00
_cell.angle_beta   90.00
_cell.angle_gamma   90.00
#
_symmetry.space_group_name_H-M   'P 1'
#
loop_
_entity.id
_entity.type
_entity.pdbx_description
1 polymer ?
#
loop_
_entity_poly.entity_id
_entity_poly.type
_entity_poly.pdbx_seq_one_letter_code
_entity_poly.pdbx_strand_id
1 'polypeptide(L)'
;MWDYFYRKLVSFICSQCSKLRLNWSHLRLKIWFYDLNLNELTNSPNDTSFQMFVGLLCNNLKMSLKVGSMQEWKQMKGRLECMPHFIVVLFRVYSKFHQRRIQELREAGLHNFCVLFISLALTADIEDVGNKMCGFCEMVELGPQASGRKLMAWRGMFAIAMEYVHRKMDITSIAEKLVTDFNKICSCMLNLEDVRSIFLAGDMDLPTDSDTRAFFHFLKAIQAAHTKIQGWKERIELRDKVMQYFCDMPRLISPVIQSLQPSDVLSNMYAVVGYIVKCCAPLIFIESKPDCPLPSLINSMVVPHTLLNTEKAVSPVFLNVVREHLHQFVIGLSKLDYRKAPYLQRRLGDIVYIYLPKFWVSLRESFSSKPTEAAVNFREFIVEIVRDKFLMGAPLFLPAHHHMALMFLKELVKRSTKKDAIATCRDCRVILYGVMKVHMLTETVSVQNVCHYLIQQYTESVLQCGNQADRLVWEYSRDAITESLAKFVRDYKKTHLDNVIKTLERIPVSCREFVQSVSKQVQHHIVEHESYRGVGADSKLRTSYIRLVRHFGFESADRG
;
A
#
# COMPACT_ATOMS: atom_id res chain seq x y z
N MET A 1 -13.37 -13.92 10.21
CA MET A 1 -14.00 -14.02 8.87
C MET A 1 -12.96 -14.14 7.79
N TRP A 2 -12.08 -13.13 7.70
CA TRP A 2 -10.92 -13.22 6.84
C TRP A 2 -9.97 -14.36 7.25
N ASP A 3 -9.74 -14.55 8.55
CA ASP A 3 -8.85 -15.59 9.11
C ASP A 3 -9.28 -17.07 8.88
N TYR A 4 -10.42 -17.34 8.22
CA TYR A 4 -10.91 -18.69 7.91
C TYR A 4 -10.89 -18.99 6.40
N PHE A 5 -11.30 -18.04 5.55
CA PHE A 5 -11.13 -18.14 4.10
C PHE A 5 -9.64 -18.17 3.71
N TYR A 6 -8.87 -17.37 4.42
CA TYR A 6 -7.42 -17.31 4.36
C TYR A 6 -6.73 -18.65 4.68
N ARG A 7 -7.26 -19.45 5.62
CA ARG A 7 -6.69 -20.78 5.93
C ARG A 7 -7.02 -21.85 4.88
N LYS A 8 -8.10 -21.72 4.10
CA LYS A 8 -8.52 -22.72 3.09
C LYS A 8 -7.91 -22.47 1.70
N LEU A 9 -7.63 -21.21 1.35
CA LEU A 9 -6.92 -20.85 0.12
C LEU A 9 -5.42 -21.21 0.18
N VAL A 10 -4.80 -21.05 1.36
CA VAL A 10 -3.39 -21.41 1.61
C VAL A 10 -3.16 -22.93 1.60
N SER A 11 -4.14 -23.74 2.04
CA SER A 11 -4.08 -25.22 1.98
C SER A 11 -4.15 -25.77 0.55
N PHE A 12 -4.76 -25.06 -0.39
CA PHE A 12 -4.89 -25.51 -1.78
C PHE A 12 -3.56 -25.37 -2.54
N ILE A 13 -2.80 -24.31 -2.23
CA ILE A 13 -1.52 -23.98 -2.87
C ILE A 13 -0.36 -24.85 -2.33
N CYS A 14 -0.38 -25.24 -1.04
CA CYS A 14 0.67 -26.08 -0.45
C CYS A 14 0.74 -27.53 -1.00
N SER A 15 -0.34 -28.09 -1.56
CA SER A 15 -0.37 -29.52 -1.95
C SER A 15 0.36 -29.88 -3.24
N GLN A 16 0.87 -28.88 -3.98
CA GLN A 16 1.75 -29.09 -5.14
C GLN A 16 3.26 -28.98 -4.78
N CYS A 17 3.62 -28.63 -3.54
CA CYS A 17 5.02 -28.63 -3.07
C CYS A 17 5.31 -29.88 -2.22
N SER A 18 5.64 -30.94 -2.95
CA SER A 18 5.59 -32.36 -2.61
C SER A 18 6.71 -32.94 -1.74
N LYS A 19 7.57 -32.15 -1.08
CA LYS A 19 8.72 -32.72 -0.37
C LYS A 19 9.17 -31.84 0.81
N LEU A 20 8.60 -32.04 1.99
CA LEU A 20 9.28 -32.06 3.30
C LEU A 20 8.25 -32.01 4.45
N ARG A 21 8.58 -32.75 5.49
CA ARG A 21 7.71 -33.36 6.51
C ARG A 21 7.24 -32.37 7.59
N LEU A 22 5.94 -32.46 7.94
CA LEU A 22 5.32 -32.38 9.29
C LEU A 22 5.53 -31.05 10.07
N ASN A 23 4.55 -30.42 10.74
CA ASN A 23 3.27 -30.82 11.31
C ASN A 23 2.47 -29.56 11.76
N TRP A 24 1.15 -29.68 11.95
CA TRP A 24 0.22 -28.76 12.65
C TRP A 24 -0.49 -27.61 11.89
N SER A 25 -1.70 -27.95 11.39
CA SER A 25 -2.98 -27.18 11.47
C SER A 25 -3.91 -27.36 10.26
N HIS A 26 -3.54 -28.23 9.31
CA HIS A 26 -4.43 -28.86 8.34
C HIS A 26 -5.58 -29.68 8.98
N LEU A 27 -5.67 -29.76 10.31
CA LEU A 27 -6.56 -30.67 11.01
C LEU A 27 -8.01 -30.17 11.13
N ARG A 28 -8.34 -28.90 11.43
CA ARG A 28 -9.74 -28.58 11.83
C ARG A 28 -10.80 -28.45 10.71
N LEU A 29 -10.39 -28.28 9.47
CA LEU A 29 -11.30 -28.22 8.31
C LEU A 29 -11.33 -29.54 7.53
N LYS A 30 -10.23 -30.31 7.56
CA LYS A 30 -10.24 -31.72 7.16
C LYS A 30 -10.88 -32.62 8.21
N ILE A 31 -10.83 -32.33 9.51
CA ILE A 31 -11.59 -33.07 10.55
C ILE A 31 -13.08 -33.05 10.22
N TRP A 32 -13.61 -31.92 9.75
CA TRP A 32 -15.00 -31.86 9.28
C TRP A 32 -15.30 -32.79 8.09
N PHE A 33 -14.33 -33.00 7.20
CA PHE A 33 -14.45 -33.89 6.04
C PHE A 33 -14.05 -35.35 6.35
N TYR A 34 -13.22 -35.60 7.37
CA TYR A 34 -12.76 -36.93 7.80
C TYR A 34 -13.72 -37.56 8.82
N ASP A 35 -14.36 -36.78 9.69
CA ASP A 35 -15.49 -37.25 10.52
C ASP A 35 -16.73 -37.52 9.65
N LEU A 36 -16.78 -36.90 8.46
CA LEU A 36 -17.78 -37.15 7.42
C LEU A 36 -17.16 -37.97 6.28
N ASN A 37 -16.48 -39.07 6.61
CA ASN A 37 -16.01 -40.06 5.64
C ASN A 37 -17.22 -40.76 4.98
N LEU A 38 -17.96 -40.01 4.16
CA LEU A 38 -19.19 -40.40 3.52
C LEU A 38 -18.98 -41.50 2.45
N ASN A 39 -17.72 -41.80 2.12
CA ASN A 39 -17.34 -42.81 1.15
C ASN A 39 -16.84 -44.11 1.80
N GLU A 40 -16.47 -44.08 3.08
CA GLU A 40 -16.05 -45.26 3.85
C GLU A 40 -16.62 -45.13 5.26
N LEU A 41 -17.74 -45.82 5.50
CA LEU A 41 -18.24 -46.15 6.83
C LEU A 41 -17.21 -47.03 7.55
N THR A 42 -16.11 -46.45 8.01
CA THR A 42 -15.32 -47.05 9.07
C THR A 42 -15.92 -46.56 10.36
N ASN A 43 -16.66 -47.42 11.05
CA ASN A 43 -17.03 -47.23 12.46
C ASN A 43 -15.76 -46.96 13.26
N SER A 44 -15.34 -45.70 13.36
CA SER A 44 -14.22 -45.32 14.21
C SER A 44 -14.73 -45.43 15.65
N PRO A 45 -14.00 -46.09 16.56
CA PRO A 45 -14.43 -46.26 17.95
C PRO A 45 -14.55 -44.93 18.72
N ASN A 46 -14.12 -43.81 18.13
CA ASN A 46 -14.15 -42.48 18.73
C ASN A 46 -15.28 -41.58 18.19
N ASP A 47 -16.13 -42.07 17.29
CA ASP A 47 -17.18 -41.24 16.71
C ASP A 47 -18.30 -40.95 17.72
N THR A 48 -18.76 -39.71 17.78
CA THR A 48 -19.93 -39.33 18.58
C THR A 48 -21.21 -39.89 17.97
N SER A 49 -22.24 -40.09 18.80
CA SER A 49 -23.56 -40.52 18.33
C SER A 49 -24.15 -39.63 17.24
N PHE A 50 -23.83 -38.33 17.26
CA PHE A 50 -24.21 -37.39 16.21
C PHE A 50 -23.48 -37.66 14.88
N GLN A 51 -22.17 -37.86 14.90
CA GLN A 51 -21.38 -38.18 13.69
C GLN A 51 -21.84 -39.50 13.06
N MET A 52 -22.07 -40.53 13.88
CA MET A 52 -22.62 -41.81 13.44
C MET A 52 -24.00 -41.63 12.77
N PHE A 53 -24.88 -40.83 13.38
CA PHE A 53 -26.20 -40.51 12.79
C PHE A 53 -26.08 -39.83 11.42
N VAL A 54 -25.23 -38.81 11.30
CA VAL A 54 -25.06 -38.10 10.02
C VAL A 54 -24.46 -39.02 8.94
N GLY A 55 -23.50 -39.87 9.31
CA GLY A 55 -22.90 -40.86 8.41
C GLY A 55 -23.93 -41.87 7.88
N LEU A 56 -24.71 -42.48 8.77
CA LEU A 56 -25.80 -43.41 8.41
C LEU A 56 -26.83 -42.73 7.51
N LEU A 57 -27.23 -41.51 7.86
CA LEU A 57 -28.22 -40.76 7.10
C LEU A 57 -27.76 -40.53 5.66
N CYS A 58 -26.53 -40.05 5.49
CA CYS A 58 -26.03 -39.75 4.16
C CYS A 58 -25.70 -41.00 3.35
N ASN A 59 -25.24 -42.10 3.98
CA ASN A 59 -25.01 -43.34 3.26
C ASN A 59 -26.33 -43.94 2.73
N ASN A 60 -27.39 -43.92 3.56
CA ASN A 60 -28.73 -44.30 3.10
C ASN A 60 -29.17 -43.43 1.92
N LEU A 61 -29.00 -42.11 2.03
CA LEU A 61 -29.32 -41.18 0.95
C LEU A 61 -28.57 -41.50 -0.36
N LYS A 62 -27.27 -41.80 -0.28
CA LYS A 62 -26.47 -42.20 -1.45
C LYS A 62 -26.98 -43.47 -2.10
N MET A 63 -27.33 -44.48 -1.30
CA MET A 63 -27.84 -45.75 -1.83
C MET A 63 -29.14 -45.53 -2.57
N SER A 64 -30.06 -44.76 -1.99
CA SER A 64 -31.34 -44.42 -2.60
C SER A 64 -31.19 -43.63 -3.91
N LEU A 65 -30.29 -42.65 -3.94
CA LEU A 65 -30.00 -41.86 -5.14
C LEU A 65 -29.38 -42.72 -6.26
N LYS A 66 -28.53 -43.70 -5.93
CA LYS A 66 -27.93 -44.64 -6.90
C LYS A 66 -28.94 -45.57 -7.56
N VAL A 67 -30.00 -45.95 -6.84
CA VAL A 67 -31.08 -46.81 -7.35
C VAL A 67 -32.02 -46.03 -8.31
N GLY A 68 -31.77 -44.74 -8.55
CA GLY A 68 -32.62 -43.89 -9.40
C GLY A 68 -33.93 -43.48 -8.71
N SER A 69 -34.08 -43.79 -7.42
CA SER A 69 -35.16 -43.33 -6.55
C SER A 69 -34.97 -41.84 -6.25
N MET A 70 -35.32 -41.00 -7.22
CA MET A 70 -35.48 -39.55 -6.96
C MET A 70 -36.69 -39.29 -6.05
N GLN A 71 -37.53 -40.31 -5.81
CA GLN A 71 -38.67 -40.26 -4.91
C GLN A 71 -38.24 -39.97 -3.48
N GLU A 72 -37.20 -40.61 -2.95
CA GLU A 72 -36.75 -40.37 -1.57
C GLU A 72 -36.20 -38.95 -1.38
N TRP A 73 -35.44 -38.43 -2.35
CA TRP A 73 -35.00 -37.04 -2.35
C TRP A 73 -36.13 -36.03 -2.57
N LYS A 74 -37.07 -36.32 -3.48
CA LYS A 74 -38.27 -35.47 -3.72
C LYS A 74 -39.22 -35.48 -2.52
N GLN A 75 -39.33 -36.61 -1.80
CA GLN A 75 -40.04 -36.74 -0.54
C GLN A 75 -39.30 -36.02 0.61
N MET A 76 -37.96 -35.95 0.57
CA MET A 76 -37.15 -35.12 1.48
C MET A 76 -37.27 -33.61 1.23
N LYS A 77 -37.38 -33.19 -0.03
CA LYS A 77 -37.49 -31.79 -0.47
C LYS A 77 -38.92 -31.23 -0.35
N GLY A 78 -39.93 -32.10 -0.49
CA GLY A 78 -41.34 -31.74 -0.38
C GLY A 78 -42.09 -31.80 -1.69
N ARG A 79 -42.57 -32.99 -2.06
CA ARG A 79 -43.85 -33.14 -2.77
C ARG A 79 -44.65 -34.29 -2.15
N LEU A 80 -45.88 -33.96 -1.81
CA LEU A 80 -46.88 -34.76 -1.12
C LEU A 80 -47.49 -35.79 -2.08
N GLU A 81 -46.81 -36.90 -2.37
CA GLU A 81 -47.45 -38.09 -2.93
C GLU A 81 -46.88 -39.38 -2.28
N CYS A 82 -47.70 -39.95 -1.38
CA CYS A 82 -47.80 -41.31 -0.84
C CYS A 82 -46.52 -42.13 -0.43
N MET A 83 -46.42 -42.35 0.91
CA MET A 83 -45.83 -43.44 1.78
C MET A 83 -44.89 -44.56 1.21
N PRO A 84 -43.91 -45.14 1.99
CA PRO A 84 -44.04 -45.63 3.38
C PRO A 84 -42.89 -45.28 4.40
N HIS A 85 -42.95 -45.89 5.59
CA HIS A 85 -42.66 -45.37 6.94
C HIS A 85 -41.24 -44.92 7.36
N PHE A 86 -40.20 -44.96 6.51
CA PHE A 86 -38.83 -44.56 6.94
C PHE A 86 -38.38 -43.17 6.46
N ILE A 87 -39.31 -42.40 5.87
CA ILE A 87 -39.01 -41.21 5.05
C ILE A 87 -39.53 -39.87 5.67
N VAL A 88 -40.08 -39.90 6.88
CA VAL A 88 -40.71 -38.72 7.56
C VAL A 88 -39.70 -37.81 8.31
N VAL A 89 -38.44 -38.22 8.43
CA VAL A 89 -37.50 -37.59 9.37
C VAL A 89 -37.00 -36.22 8.89
N LEU A 90 -36.83 -35.96 7.59
CA LEU A 90 -36.17 -34.73 7.09
C LEU A 90 -37.09 -33.62 6.59
N PHE A 91 -38.33 -33.93 6.21
CA PHE A 91 -39.37 -32.89 6.07
C PHE A 91 -39.61 -32.18 7.41
N ARG A 92 -39.47 -32.91 8.53
CA ARG A 92 -39.42 -32.37 9.90
C ARG A 92 -38.13 -31.61 10.22
N VAL A 93 -37.01 -31.87 9.55
CA VAL A 93 -35.74 -31.17 9.83
C VAL A 93 -35.83 -29.75 9.29
N TYR A 94 -36.15 -29.56 8.00
CA TYR A 94 -36.35 -28.22 7.44
C TYR A 94 -37.48 -27.45 8.13
N SER A 95 -38.62 -28.11 8.42
CA SER A 95 -39.75 -27.44 9.07
C SER A 95 -39.51 -27.10 10.54
N LYS A 96 -38.55 -27.78 11.21
CA LYS A 96 -38.18 -27.46 12.59
C LYS A 96 -37.21 -26.29 12.67
N PHE A 97 -36.39 -26.04 11.65
CA PHE A 97 -35.51 -24.88 11.63
C PHE A 97 -36.28 -23.64 11.13
N HIS A 98 -36.78 -22.87 12.08
CA HIS A 98 -37.36 -21.55 11.91
C HIS A 98 -36.51 -20.55 12.69
N GLN A 99 -36.67 -19.26 12.40
CA GLN A 99 -35.83 -18.18 12.95
C GLN A 99 -35.59 -18.33 14.46
N ARG A 100 -36.65 -18.53 15.25
CA ARG A 100 -36.58 -18.70 16.70
C ARG A 100 -35.66 -19.84 17.13
N ARG A 101 -35.79 -21.02 16.51
CA ARG A 101 -34.91 -22.16 16.86
C ARG A 101 -33.48 -21.97 16.43
N ILE A 102 -33.22 -21.34 15.29
CA ILE A 102 -31.85 -21.02 14.87
C ILE A 102 -31.19 -20.06 15.87
N GLN A 103 -31.94 -19.07 16.36
CA GLN A 103 -31.49 -18.11 17.35
C GLN A 103 -31.24 -18.75 18.73
N GLU A 104 -31.98 -19.79 19.11
CA GLU A 104 -31.82 -20.55 20.35
C GLU A 104 -30.58 -21.47 20.35
N LEU A 105 -29.99 -21.76 19.19
CA LEU A 105 -28.81 -22.63 19.12
C LEU A 105 -27.57 -21.96 19.75
N ARG A 106 -26.90 -22.71 20.62
CA ARG A 106 -25.55 -22.40 21.12
C ARG A 106 -24.50 -22.68 20.03
N GLU A 107 -23.26 -22.27 20.25
CA GLU A 107 -22.15 -22.47 19.30
C GLU A 107 -21.99 -23.93 18.85
N ALA A 108 -22.04 -24.88 19.79
CA ALA A 108 -21.99 -26.32 19.49
C ALA A 108 -23.22 -26.79 18.68
N GLY A 109 -24.41 -26.23 18.94
CA GLY A 109 -25.62 -26.52 18.19
C GLY A 109 -25.55 -26.00 16.75
N LEU A 110 -25.04 -24.78 16.55
CA LEU A 110 -24.79 -24.21 15.23
C LEU A 110 -23.72 -24.97 14.45
N HIS A 111 -22.69 -25.45 15.16
CA HIS A 111 -21.68 -26.34 14.58
C HIS A 111 -22.34 -27.61 14.02
N ASN A 112 -23.08 -28.35 14.86
CA ASN A 112 -23.78 -29.57 14.44
C ASN A 112 -24.81 -29.32 13.33
N PHE A 113 -25.53 -28.20 13.40
CA PHE A 113 -26.42 -27.74 12.33
C PHE A 113 -25.67 -27.62 11.00
N CYS A 114 -24.54 -26.90 10.99
CA CYS A 114 -23.76 -26.75 9.77
C CYS A 114 -23.24 -28.13 9.29
N VAL A 115 -22.80 -29.02 10.19
CA VAL A 115 -22.29 -30.38 9.84
C VAL A 115 -23.37 -31.13 9.06
N LEU A 116 -24.58 -31.19 9.63
CA LEU A 116 -25.70 -31.88 9.03
C LEU A 116 -26.02 -31.33 7.64
N PHE A 117 -26.17 -30.01 7.50
CA PHE A 117 -26.56 -29.38 6.24
C PHE A 117 -25.49 -29.50 5.16
N ILE A 118 -24.22 -29.36 5.50
CA ILE A 118 -23.12 -29.57 4.54
C ILE A 118 -23.08 -31.03 4.09
N SER A 119 -23.28 -31.98 5.01
CA SER A 119 -23.32 -33.41 4.66
C SER A 119 -24.45 -33.73 3.68
N LEU A 120 -25.64 -33.17 3.92
CA LEU A 120 -26.79 -33.29 3.03
C LEU A 120 -26.53 -32.62 1.67
N ALA A 121 -25.94 -31.42 1.67
CA ALA A 121 -25.58 -30.68 0.46
C ALA A 121 -24.58 -31.47 -0.42
N LEU A 122 -23.56 -32.07 0.20
CA LEU A 122 -22.56 -32.88 -0.50
C LEU A 122 -23.14 -34.19 -1.07
N THR A 123 -24.21 -34.69 -0.46
CA THR A 123 -24.77 -36.01 -0.78
C THR A 123 -25.89 -35.96 -1.80
N ALA A 124 -26.75 -34.95 -1.75
CA ALA A 124 -27.93 -34.85 -2.62
C ALA A 124 -27.87 -33.66 -3.58
N ASP A 125 -27.98 -32.45 -3.06
CA ASP A 125 -28.11 -31.23 -3.86
C ASP A 125 -27.38 -30.08 -3.16
N ILE A 126 -26.20 -29.76 -3.66
CA ILE A 126 -25.34 -28.74 -3.07
C ILE A 126 -25.93 -27.34 -3.24
N GLU A 127 -26.71 -27.13 -4.30
CA GLU A 127 -27.27 -25.83 -4.64
C GLU A 127 -28.43 -25.49 -3.70
N ASP A 128 -29.41 -26.39 -3.63
CA ASP A 128 -30.62 -26.19 -2.83
C ASP A 128 -30.32 -26.21 -1.32
N VAL A 129 -29.67 -27.27 -0.85
CA VAL A 129 -29.36 -27.43 0.59
C VAL A 129 -28.38 -26.36 1.05
N GLY A 130 -27.38 -26.04 0.21
CA GLY A 130 -26.40 -25.02 0.54
C GLY A 130 -27.00 -23.63 0.65
N ASN A 131 -27.83 -23.22 -0.32
CA ASN A 131 -28.53 -21.94 -0.27
C ASN A 131 -29.47 -21.85 0.93
N LYS A 132 -30.16 -22.94 1.27
CA LYS A 132 -31.06 -23.00 2.43
C LYS A 132 -30.29 -22.90 3.76
N MET A 133 -29.16 -23.59 3.88
CA MET A 133 -28.27 -23.47 5.04
C MET A 133 -27.80 -22.03 5.21
N CYS A 134 -27.33 -21.39 4.13
CA CYS A 134 -26.91 -19.99 4.17
C CYS A 134 -28.05 -19.08 4.63
N GLY A 135 -29.28 -19.28 4.14
CA GLY A 135 -30.44 -18.51 4.59
C GLY A 135 -30.75 -18.67 6.08
N PHE A 136 -30.52 -19.85 6.66
CA PHE A 136 -30.62 -20.04 8.10
C PHE A 136 -29.46 -19.37 8.85
N CYS A 137 -28.24 -19.42 8.33
CA CYS A 137 -27.07 -18.74 8.92
C CYS A 137 -27.25 -17.21 9.01
N GLU A 138 -28.01 -16.61 8.09
CA GLU A 138 -28.36 -15.18 8.13
C GLU A 138 -29.29 -14.81 9.29
N MET A 139 -30.11 -15.76 9.76
CA MET A 139 -31.03 -15.55 10.89
C MET A 139 -30.33 -15.46 12.25
N VAL A 140 -29.03 -15.78 12.31
CA VAL A 140 -28.22 -15.66 13.52
C VAL A 140 -27.94 -14.18 13.81
N GLU A 141 -28.51 -13.70 14.92
CA GLU A 141 -28.47 -12.29 15.32
C GLU A 141 -27.06 -11.77 15.62
N LEU A 142 -26.91 -10.46 15.39
CA LEU A 142 -25.71 -9.68 15.69
C LEU A 142 -25.89 -9.05 17.07
N GLY A 143 -25.26 -9.65 18.08
CA GLY A 143 -25.21 -9.09 19.44
C GLY A 143 -23.83 -9.30 20.07
N PRO A 144 -23.49 -8.58 21.16
CA PRO A 144 -22.20 -8.70 21.84
C PRO A 144 -21.89 -10.13 22.32
N GLN A 145 -22.94 -10.86 22.71
CA GLN A 145 -22.92 -12.27 23.13
C GLN A 145 -22.94 -13.27 21.95
N ALA A 146 -22.96 -12.80 20.69
CA ALA A 146 -23.17 -13.62 19.50
C ALA A 146 -21.90 -13.83 18.64
N SER A 147 -20.74 -13.32 19.05
CA SER A 147 -19.51 -13.37 18.25
C SER A 147 -19.09 -14.80 17.87
N GLY A 148 -19.11 -15.75 18.82
CA GLY A 148 -18.78 -17.15 18.55
C GLY A 148 -19.86 -17.91 17.78
N ARG A 149 -21.15 -17.58 17.99
CA ARG A 149 -22.27 -18.13 17.20
C ARG A 149 -22.20 -17.69 15.73
N LYS A 150 -22.01 -16.39 15.49
CA LYS A 150 -21.84 -15.85 14.13
C LYS A 150 -20.58 -16.39 13.47
N LEU A 151 -19.50 -16.58 14.24
CA LEU A 151 -18.30 -17.26 13.74
C LEU A 151 -18.61 -18.68 13.25
N MET A 152 -19.42 -19.47 13.96
CA MET A 152 -19.82 -20.81 13.49
C MET A 152 -20.66 -20.74 12.21
N ALA A 153 -21.63 -19.82 12.15
CA ALA A 153 -22.44 -19.61 10.95
C ALA A 153 -21.57 -19.25 9.72
N TRP A 154 -20.62 -18.32 9.90
CA TRP A 154 -19.67 -17.92 8.87
C TRP A 154 -18.74 -19.06 8.45
N ARG A 155 -18.28 -19.88 9.40
CA ARG A 155 -17.51 -21.09 9.07
C ARG A 155 -18.32 -22.04 8.17
N GLY A 156 -19.59 -22.27 8.49
CA GLY A 156 -20.49 -23.08 7.65
C GLY A 156 -20.64 -22.49 6.24
N MET A 157 -20.98 -21.21 6.13
CA MET A 157 -21.13 -20.55 4.82
C MET A 157 -19.85 -20.60 3.98
N PHE A 158 -18.69 -20.36 4.59
CA PHE A 158 -17.40 -20.48 3.92
C PHE A 158 -17.03 -21.91 3.54
N ALA A 159 -17.45 -22.90 4.33
CA ALA A 159 -17.23 -24.30 4.01
C ALA A 159 -17.99 -24.70 2.73
N ILE A 160 -19.25 -24.30 2.59
CA ILE A 160 -20.04 -24.51 1.36
C ILE A 160 -19.49 -23.68 0.20
N ALA A 161 -19.17 -22.40 0.41
CA ALA A 161 -18.60 -21.54 -0.62
C ALA A 161 -17.34 -22.16 -1.25
N MET A 162 -16.49 -22.75 -0.42
CA MET A 162 -15.28 -23.43 -0.88
C MET A 162 -15.56 -24.70 -1.67
N GLU A 163 -16.66 -25.40 -1.38
CA GLU A 163 -17.10 -26.54 -2.18
C GLU A 163 -17.64 -26.09 -3.55
N TYR A 164 -18.39 -24.99 -3.60
CA TYR A 164 -18.82 -24.39 -4.87
C TYR A 164 -17.61 -24.05 -5.75
N VAL A 165 -16.59 -23.40 -5.17
CA VAL A 165 -15.33 -23.11 -5.88
C VAL A 165 -14.65 -24.40 -6.35
N HIS A 166 -14.58 -25.43 -5.49
CA HIS A 166 -13.98 -26.72 -5.85
C HIS A 166 -14.69 -27.39 -7.03
N ARG A 167 -16.02 -27.31 -7.07
CA ARG A 167 -16.88 -27.85 -8.15
C ARG A 167 -17.06 -26.91 -9.33
N LYS A 168 -16.40 -25.75 -9.35
CA LYS A 168 -16.53 -24.69 -10.37
C LYS A 168 -17.99 -24.20 -10.57
N MET A 169 -18.75 -24.13 -9.48
CA MET A 169 -20.12 -23.61 -9.44
C MET A 169 -20.15 -22.10 -9.18
N ASP A 170 -21.25 -21.44 -9.52
CA ASP A 170 -21.45 -20.02 -9.25
C ASP A 170 -21.58 -19.74 -7.74
N ILE A 171 -20.63 -18.98 -7.19
CA ILE A 171 -20.57 -18.61 -5.78
C ILE A 171 -21.37 -17.33 -5.48
N THR A 172 -21.86 -16.61 -6.49
CA THR A 172 -22.40 -15.25 -6.36
C THR A 172 -23.45 -15.14 -5.24
N SER A 173 -24.41 -16.07 -5.19
CA SER A 173 -25.46 -16.05 -4.15
C SER A 173 -24.90 -16.15 -2.73
N ILE A 174 -23.85 -16.93 -2.51
CA ILE A 174 -23.24 -17.12 -1.18
C ILE A 174 -22.35 -15.91 -0.86
N ALA A 175 -21.62 -15.40 -1.85
CA ALA A 175 -20.78 -14.22 -1.71
C ALA A 175 -21.61 -12.98 -1.33
N GLU A 176 -22.74 -12.75 -1.98
CA GLU A 176 -23.65 -11.63 -1.68
C GLU A 176 -24.15 -11.66 -0.24
N LYS A 177 -24.53 -12.84 0.26
CA LYS A 177 -24.95 -13.04 1.66
C LYS A 177 -23.82 -12.71 2.64
N LEU A 178 -22.61 -13.21 2.35
CA LEU A 178 -21.42 -12.95 3.18
C LEU A 178 -21.03 -11.47 3.19
N VAL A 179 -21.08 -10.80 2.04
CA VAL A 179 -20.80 -9.37 1.91
C VAL A 179 -21.84 -8.55 2.68
N THR A 180 -23.12 -8.90 2.53
CA THR A 180 -24.23 -8.24 3.24
C THR A 180 -24.06 -8.38 4.75
N ASP A 181 -23.76 -9.59 5.23
CA ASP A 181 -23.49 -9.86 6.64
C ASP A 181 -22.28 -9.08 7.18
N PHE A 182 -21.20 -9.02 6.40
CA PHE A 182 -20.00 -8.26 6.76
C PHE A 182 -20.30 -6.76 6.88
N ASN A 183 -20.99 -6.19 5.90
CA ASN A 183 -21.38 -4.78 5.90
C ASN A 183 -22.28 -4.45 7.10
N LYS A 184 -23.23 -5.33 7.43
CA LYS A 184 -24.05 -5.18 8.65
C LYS A 184 -23.19 -5.11 9.92
N ILE A 185 -22.17 -5.98 10.05
CA ILE A 185 -21.26 -5.94 11.19
C ILE A 185 -20.45 -4.65 11.22
N CYS A 186 -19.97 -4.17 10.06
CA CYS A 186 -19.30 -2.88 9.98
C CYS A 186 -20.22 -1.71 10.37
N SER A 187 -21.51 -1.75 10.03
CA SER A 187 -22.48 -0.75 10.50
C SER A 187 -22.75 -0.89 12.00
N CYS A 188 -22.87 -2.12 12.54
CA CYS A 188 -23.02 -2.33 13.99
C CYS A 188 -21.82 -1.81 14.79
N MET A 189 -20.61 -1.83 14.22
CA MET A 189 -19.43 -1.24 14.85
C MET A 189 -19.64 0.24 15.21
N LEU A 190 -20.40 0.98 14.41
CA LEU A 190 -20.73 2.40 14.66
C LEU A 190 -21.61 2.61 15.90
N ASN A 191 -22.23 1.54 16.42
CA ASN A 191 -23.03 1.59 17.64
C ASN A 191 -22.21 1.34 18.91
N LEU A 192 -20.94 0.96 18.78
CA LEU A 192 -20.05 0.82 19.92
C LEU A 192 -19.75 2.20 20.51
N GLU A 193 -19.88 2.34 21.82
CA GLU A 193 -19.63 3.60 22.54
C GLU A 193 -18.22 4.12 22.28
N ASP A 194 -17.21 3.23 22.33
CA ASP A 194 -15.83 3.56 22.00
C ASP A 194 -15.69 4.17 20.59
N VAL A 195 -16.40 3.62 19.59
CA VAL A 195 -16.35 4.11 18.21
C VAL A 195 -17.04 5.46 18.10
N ARG A 196 -18.23 5.62 18.70
CA ARG A 196 -18.95 6.91 18.73
C ARG A 196 -18.12 8.00 19.40
N SER A 197 -17.41 7.69 20.48
CA SER A 197 -16.53 8.63 21.17
C SER A 197 -15.43 9.18 20.26
N ILE A 198 -14.90 8.35 19.33
CA ILE A 198 -13.88 8.77 18.36
C ILE A 198 -14.49 9.70 17.29
N PHE A 199 -15.70 9.41 16.81
CA PHE A 199 -16.41 10.31 15.89
C PHE A 199 -16.70 11.67 16.54
N LEU A 200 -17.15 11.67 17.79
CA LEU A 200 -17.36 12.90 18.56
C LEU A 200 -16.05 13.68 18.77
N ALA A 201 -14.96 13.00 19.15
CA ALA A 201 -13.65 13.63 19.32
C ALA A 201 -13.09 14.19 17.99
N GLY A 202 -13.43 13.56 16.86
CA GLY A 202 -13.12 14.05 15.52
C GLY A 202 -14.05 15.16 15.03
N ASP A 203 -15.17 15.41 15.72
CA ASP A 203 -16.29 16.25 15.29
C ASP A 203 -16.68 15.91 13.84
N MET A 204 -17.05 14.63 13.69
CA MET A 204 -17.54 14.02 12.46
C MET A 204 -18.88 13.33 12.74
N ASP A 205 -19.82 13.49 11.83
CA ASP A 205 -21.09 12.77 11.89
C ASP A 205 -20.89 11.27 11.64
N LEU A 206 -21.73 10.46 12.31
CA LEU A 206 -21.84 9.05 12.02
C LEU A 206 -22.39 8.88 10.60
N PRO A 207 -21.77 8.01 9.76
CA PRO A 207 -22.33 7.72 8.45
C PRO A 207 -23.69 7.01 8.63
N THR A 208 -24.60 7.23 7.69
CA THR A 208 -25.92 6.57 7.68
C THR A 208 -25.77 5.06 7.60
N ASP A 209 -26.70 4.29 8.18
CA ASP A 209 -26.66 2.82 8.21
C ASP A 209 -26.58 2.16 6.81
N SER A 210 -26.97 2.88 5.75
CA SER A 210 -26.88 2.42 4.36
C SER A 210 -25.47 2.52 3.73
N ASP A 211 -24.51 3.18 4.38
CA ASP A 211 -23.17 3.38 3.84
C ASP A 211 -22.28 2.16 4.07
N THR A 212 -21.96 1.46 2.98
CA THR A 212 -21.06 0.30 2.97
C THR A 212 -19.60 0.63 3.30
N ARG A 213 -19.26 1.92 3.47
CA ARG A 213 -17.89 2.39 3.76
C ARG A 213 -17.65 2.78 5.21
N ALA A 214 -18.51 2.33 6.14
CA ALA A 214 -18.41 2.60 7.58
C ALA A 214 -16.99 2.46 8.15
N PHE A 215 -16.24 1.43 7.74
CA PHE A 215 -14.85 1.23 8.16
C PHE A 215 -13.92 2.37 7.75
N PHE A 216 -14.03 2.87 6.51
CA PHE A 216 -13.21 3.99 6.04
C PHE A 216 -13.59 5.31 6.71
N HIS A 217 -14.87 5.50 7.05
CA HIS A 217 -15.32 6.63 7.86
C HIS A 217 -14.73 6.58 9.27
N PHE A 218 -14.69 5.39 9.87
CA PHE A 218 -14.03 5.19 11.17
C PHE A 218 -12.53 5.53 11.14
N LEU A 219 -11.80 5.10 10.10
CA LEU A 219 -10.38 5.45 9.95
C LEU A 219 -10.17 6.98 9.81
N LYS A 220 -11.07 7.66 9.08
CA LYS A 220 -11.05 9.14 8.99
C LYS A 220 -11.36 9.79 10.34
N ALA A 221 -12.32 9.26 11.09
CA ALA A 221 -12.65 9.75 12.44
C ALA A 221 -11.45 9.62 13.39
N ILE A 222 -10.73 8.50 13.37
CA ILE A 222 -9.48 8.32 14.13
C ILE A 222 -8.47 9.44 13.76
N GLN A 223 -8.28 9.67 12.47
CA GLN A 223 -7.36 10.71 12.00
C GLN A 223 -7.79 12.10 12.48
N ALA A 224 -9.07 12.45 12.32
CA ALA A 224 -9.63 13.74 12.73
C ALA A 224 -9.50 13.96 14.25
N ALA A 225 -9.84 12.95 15.05
CA ALA A 225 -9.67 12.97 16.51
C ALA A 225 -8.21 13.23 16.88
N HIS A 226 -7.26 12.49 16.29
CA HIS A 226 -5.83 12.68 16.57
C HIS A 226 -5.32 14.08 16.19
N THR A 227 -5.85 14.70 15.13
CA THR A 227 -5.46 16.06 14.74
C THR A 227 -6.01 17.14 15.67
N LYS A 228 -7.15 16.89 16.34
CA LYS A 228 -7.80 17.85 17.25
C LYS A 228 -7.27 17.77 18.68
N ILE A 229 -6.78 16.61 19.13
CA ILE A 229 -6.22 16.41 20.47
C ILE A 229 -5.02 17.34 20.73
N GLN A 230 -5.11 18.14 21.79
CA GLN A 230 -4.02 18.99 22.29
C GLN A 230 -3.30 18.34 23.49
N GLY A 231 -4.03 17.55 24.30
CA GLY A 231 -3.50 16.93 25.52
C GLY A 231 -2.62 15.71 25.25
N TRP A 232 -1.44 15.66 25.88
CA TRP A 232 -0.50 14.53 25.71
C TRP A 232 -1.08 13.21 26.23
N LYS A 233 -1.83 13.23 27.34
CA LYS A 233 -2.44 12.04 27.95
C LYS A 233 -3.50 11.42 27.04
N GLU A 234 -4.44 12.24 26.56
CA GLU A 234 -5.48 11.82 25.60
C GLU A 234 -4.87 11.26 24.31
N ARG A 235 -3.75 11.84 23.85
CA ARG A 235 -3.03 11.35 22.68
C ARG A 235 -2.46 9.95 22.89
N ILE A 236 -1.94 9.66 24.09
CA ILE A 236 -1.45 8.34 24.45
C ILE A 236 -2.60 7.35 24.55
N GLU A 237 -3.72 7.71 25.19
CA GLU A 237 -4.89 6.84 25.32
C GLU A 237 -5.48 6.46 23.95
N LEU A 238 -5.66 7.44 23.05
CA LEU A 238 -6.11 7.17 21.69
C LEU A 238 -5.13 6.27 20.93
N ARG A 239 -3.82 6.52 21.09
CA ARG A 239 -2.77 5.72 20.46
C ARG A 239 -2.80 4.27 20.94
N ASP A 240 -2.90 4.04 22.24
CA ASP A 240 -2.90 2.69 22.80
C ASP A 240 -4.17 1.93 22.37
N LYS A 241 -5.35 2.59 22.32
CA LYS A 241 -6.58 2.01 21.73
C LYS A 241 -6.38 1.63 20.26
N VAL A 242 -5.85 2.54 19.45
CA VAL A 242 -5.66 2.31 18.01
C VAL A 242 -4.60 1.25 17.71
N MET A 243 -3.54 1.16 18.53
CA MET A 243 -2.57 0.06 18.45
C MET A 243 -3.23 -1.29 18.69
N GLN A 244 -4.15 -1.40 19.66
CA GLN A 244 -4.89 -2.64 19.92
C GLN A 244 -5.80 -3.04 18.74
N TYR A 245 -6.40 -2.07 18.05
CA TYR A 245 -7.23 -2.38 16.86
C TYR A 245 -6.44 -3.02 15.72
N PHE A 246 -5.15 -2.68 15.58
CA PHE A 246 -4.34 -3.08 14.43
C PHE A 246 -3.13 -3.97 14.76
N CYS A 247 -2.95 -4.39 16.03
CA CYS A 247 -1.79 -5.19 16.45
C CYS A 247 -1.69 -6.53 15.71
N ASP A 248 -2.82 -7.17 15.42
CA ASP A 248 -2.88 -8.45 14.72
C ASP A 248 -2.79 -8.32 13.19
N MET A 249 -2.82 -7.10 12.64
CA MET A 249 -2.85 -6.89 11.18
C MET A 249 -1.68 -7.56 10.44
N PRO A 250 -0.40 -7.45 10.88
CA PRO A 250 0.70 -8.12 10.19
C PRO A 250 0.52 -9.64 10.08
N ARG A 251 -0.03 -10.28 11.12
CA ARG A 251 -0.36 -11.70 11.12
C ARG A 251 -1.46 -12.02 10.12
N LEU A 252 -2.50 -11.17 10.09
CA LEU A 252 -3.68 -11.34 9.22
C LEU A 252 -3.40 -11.13 7.73
N ILE A 253 -2.35 -10.41 7.36
CA ILE A 253 -2.01 -10.17 5.94
C ILE A 253 -0.91 -11.08 5.40
N SER A 254 -0.07 -11.65 6.29
CA SER A 254 1.16 -12.37 5.93
C SER A 254 0.98 -13.44 4.83
N PRO A 255 0.16 -14.50 4.98
CA PRO A 255 -0.13 -15.42 3.88
C PRO A 255 -0.59 -14.83 2.53
N VAL A 256 -1.30 -13.71 2.47
CA VAL A 256 -1.65 -13.07 1.16
C VAL A 256 -0.41 -12.42 0.53
N ILE A 257 0.44 -11.81 1.34
CA ILE A 257 1.71 -11.22 0.89
C ILE A 257 2.70 -12.32 0.46
N GLN A 258 2.69 -13.47 1.14
CA GLN A 258 3.56 -14.60 0.81
C GLN A 258 3.13 -15.33 -0.46
N SER A 259 1.82 -15.48 -0.70
CA SER A 259 1.30 -16.12 -1.92
C SER A 259 1.31 -15.18 -3.13
N LEU A 260 1.21 -13.86 -2.90
CA LEU A 260 0.96 -12.82 -3.93
C LEU A 260 -0.28 -13.11 -4.80
N GLN A 261 -1.18 -13.95 -4.32
CA GLN A 261 -2.35 -14.43 -5.04
C GLN A 261 -3.52 -14.68 -4.07
N PRO A 262 -4.78 -14.46 -4.51
CA PRO A 262 -5.19 -13.91 -5.80
C PRO A 262 -4.87 -12.42 -5.95
N SER A 263 -4.66 -11.92 -7.18
CA SER A 263 -4.29 -10.52 -7.44
C SER A 263 -5.32 -9.51 -6.92
N ASP A 264 -6.61 -9.82 -7.01
CA ASP A 264 -7.68 -8.91 -6.58
C ASP A 264 -7.73 -8.79 -5.06
N VAL A 265 -7.53 -9.92 -4.37
CA VAL A 265 -7.41 -9.95 -2.90
C VAL A 265 -6.17 -9.20 -2.46
N LEU A 266 -5.05 -9.37 -3.16
CA LEU A 266 -3.82 -8.63 -2.90
C LEU A 266 -4.05 -7.13 -3.07
N SER A 267 -4.66 -6.68 -4.18
CA SER A 267 -4.94 -5.26 -4.41
C SER A 267 -5.87 -4.67 -3.34
N ASN A 268 -6.95 -5.37 -2.98
CA ASN A 268 -7.85 -4.95 -1.90
C ASN A 268 -7.13 -4.87 -0.55
N MET A 269 -6.22 -5.80 -0.26
CA MET A 269 -5.42 -5.76 0.97
C MET A 269 -4.52 -4.52 1.00
N TYR A 270 -3.84 -4.20 -0.10
CA TYR A 270 -3.03 -2.99 -0.21
C TYR A 270 -3.86 -1.72 -0.11
N ALA A 271 -5.06 -1.70 -0.69
CA ALA A 271 -5.97 -0.57 -0.58
C ALA A 271 -6.41 -0.32 0.87
N VAL A 272 -6.80 -1.37 1.59
CA VAL A 272 -7.24 -1.26 2.99
C VAL A 272 -6.08 -0.90 3.91
N VAL A 273 -4.98 -1.64 3.84
CA VAL A 273 -3.82 -1.41 4.73
C VAL A 273 -3.13 -0.08 4.40
N GLY A 274 -2.98 0.25 3.11
CA GLY A 274 -2.48 1.55 2.69
C GLY A 274 -3.32 2.69 3.28
N TYR A 275 -4.64 2.54 3.31
CA TYR A 275 -5.54 3.54 3.89
C TYR A 275 -5.44 3.61 5.41
N ILE A 276 -5.24 2.47 6.10
CA ILE A 276 -4.93 2.44 7.54
C ILE A 276 -3.64 3.20 7.81
N VAL A 277 -2.56 2.94 7.07
CA VAL A 277 -1.28 3.64 7.22
C VAL A 277 -1.46 5.15 6.93
N LYS A 278 -2.19 5.50 5.87
CA LYS A 278 -2.50 6.88 5.52
C LYS A 278 -3.17 7.63 6.68
N CYS A 279 -4.17 7.03 7.33
CA CYS A 279 -4.95 7.70 8.37
C CYS A 279 -4.29 7.63 9.77
N CYS A 280 -3.64 6.50 10.08
CA CYS A 280 -3.29 6.14 11.45
C CYS A 280 -1.79 6.02 11.72
N ALA A 281 -0.89 6.25 10.74
CA ALA A 281 0.56 6.10 10.94
C ALA A 281 1.13 6.73 12.24
N PRO A 282 0.76 7.97 12.64
CA PRO A 282 1.21 8.57 13.91
C PRO A 282 0.77 7.81 15.18
N LEU A 283 -0.26 6.99 15.08
CA LEU A 283 -0.81 6.22 16.18
C LEU A 283 -0.31 4.76 16.20
N ILE A 284 0.10 4.22 15.06
CA ILE A 284 0.56 2.82 14.94
C ILE A 284 2.09 2.70 14.86
N PHE A 285 2.82 3.77 15.19
CA PHE A 285 4.28 3.83 15.21
C PHE A 285 4.80 4.59 16.43
N ILE A 286 5.70 3.95 17.17
CA ILE A 286 6.45 4.54 18.27
C ILE A 286 7.86 4.00 18.14
N GLU A 287 8.84 4.89 17.99
CA GLU A 287 10.24 4.48 17.76
C GLU A 287 10.82 3.65 18.92
N SER A 288 10.41 3.93 20.16
CA SER A 288 10.83 3.17 21.34
C SER A 288 10.12 1.83 21.53
N LYS A 289 9.09 1.50 20.74
CA LYS A 289 8.37 0.22 20.86
C LYS A 289 8.59 -0.65 19.60
N PRO A 290 9.23 -1.82 19.72
CA PRO A 290 9.50 -2.69 18.56
C PRO A 290 8.24 -3.34 17.98
N ASP A 291 7.22 -3.59 18.81
CA ASP A 291 6.01 -4.33 18.43
C ASP A 291 4.92 -3.44 17.79
N CYS A 292 5.31 -2.29 17.25
CA CYS A 292 4.40 -1.44 16.51
C CYS A 292 3.96 -2.12 15.19
N PRO A 293 2.70 -1.97 14.76
CA PRO A 293 2.25 -2.54 13.49
C PRO A 293 2.99 -1.96 12.28
N LEU A 294 3.28 -0.64 12.28
CA LEU A 294 3.77 0.05 11.09
C LEU A 294 5.06 -0.55 10.51
N PRO A 295 6.13 -0.80 11.29
CA PRO A 295 7.36 -1.36 10.71
C PRO A 295 7.15 -2.72 10.05
N SER A 296 6.32 -3.58 10.64
CA SER A 296 5.99 -4.89 10.08
C SER A 296 5.18 -4.77 8.79
N LEU A 297 4.22 -3.84 8.72
CA LEU A 297 3.45 -3.56 7.51
C LEU A 297 4.33 -3.01 6.38
N ILE A 298 5.23 -2.07 6.67
CA ILE A 298 6.15 -1.50 5.67
C ILE A 298 7.13 -2.56 5.17
N ASN A 299 7.73 -3.33 6.07
CA ASN A 299 8.71 -4.37 5.71
C ASN A 299 8.08 -5.55 4.96
N SER A 300 6.79 -5.85 5.15
CA SER A 300 6.11 -6.94 4.44
C SER A 300 5.49 -6.48 3.12
N MET A 301 4.86 -5.30 3.07
CA MET A 301 4.08 -4.88 1.92
C MET A 301 4.84 -3.93 0.98
N VAL A 302 5.70 -3.06 1.51
CA VAL A 302 6.32 -1.98 0.71
C VAL A 302 7.78 -2.27 0.42
N VAL A 303 8.55 -2.76 1.38
CA VAL A 303 9.97 -3.13 1.18
C VAL A 303 10.26 -4.58 1.61
N PRO A 304 9.54 -5.58 1.06
CA PRO A 304 9.79 -6.99 1.34
C PRO A 304 11.15 -7.44 0.84
N HIS A 305 12.07 -7.63 1.79
CA HIS A 305 13.43 -8.11 1.53
C HIS A 305 13.47 -9.43 0.72
N THR A 306 12.49 -10.32 0.95
CA THR A 306 12.38 -11.61 0.23
C THR A 306 12.00 -11.46 -1.25
N LEU A 307 11.20 -10.44 -1.59
CA LEU A 307 10.72 -10.22 -2.96
C LEU A 307 11.61 -9.27 -3.77
N LEU A 308 12.44 -8.49 -3.07
CA LEU A 308 13.30 -7.46 -3.66
C LEU A 308 14.77 -7.90 -3.74
N ASN A 309 15.07 -9.17 -3.47
CA ASN A 309 16.42 -9.70 -3.51
C ASN A 309 17.01 -9.62 -4.94
N THR A 310 18.25 -9.13 -5.06
CA THR A 310 18.88 -8.67 -6.30
C THR A 310 19.10 -9.76 -7.37
N GLU A 311 19.02 -11.04 -6.99
CA GLU A 311 19.25 -12.16 -7.91
C GLU A 311 18.00 -12.58 -8.71
N LYS A 312 16.79 -12.18 -8.28
CA LYS A 312 15.53 -12.59 -8.92
C LYS A 312 14.73 -11.38 -9.38
N ALA A 313 14.14 -11.49 -10.58
CA ALA A 313 13.22 -10.49 -11.09
C ALA A 313 12.01 -10.35 -10.15
N VAL A 314 11.65 -9.11 -9.81
CA VAL A 314 10.53 -8.82 -8.91
C VAL A 314 9.21 -9.15 -9.62
N SER A 315 8.28 -9.80 -8.90
CA SER A 315 6.97 -10.18 -9.43
C SER A 315 6.21 -8.98 -10.04
N PRO A 316 5.74 -9.07 -11.31
CA PRO A 316 4.96 -8.01 -11.94
C PRO A 316 3.64 -7.71 -11.22
N VAL A 317 2.99 -8.74 -10.66
CA VAL A 317 1.74 -8.60 -9.90
C VAL A 317 1.97 -7.72 -8.67
N PHE A 318 3.04 -8.00 -7.92
CA PHE A 318 3.45 -7.19 -6.78
C PHE A 318 3.74 -5.74 -7.18
N LEU A 319 4.53 -5.53 -8.25
CA LEU A 319 4.85 -4.18 -8.71
C LEU A 319 3.62 -3.39 -9.14
N ASN A 320 2.63 -4.04 -9.76
CA ASN A 320 1.40 -3.36 -10.15
C ASN A 320 0.59 -2.91 -8.93
N VAL A 321 0.41 -3.79 -7.94
CA VAL A 321 -0.33 -3.46 -6.72
C VAL A 321 0.38 -2.38 -5.90
N VAL A 322 1.71 -2.44 -5.78
CA VAL A 322 2.49 -1.37 -5.13
C VAL A 322 2.33 -0.06 -5.91
N ARG A 323 2.41 -0.07 -7.25
CA ARG A 323 2.22 1.14 -8.06
C ARG A 323 0.87 1.80 -7.78
N GLU A 324 -0.20 1.03 -7.65
CA GLU A 324 -1.55 1.53 -7.38
C GLU A 324 -1.67 2.16 -5.98
N HIS A 325 -1.09 1.53 -4.95
CA HIS A 325 -1.39 1.89 -3.55
C HIS A 325 -0.23 2.52 -2.75
N LEU A 326 1.00 2.56 -3.28
CA LEU A 326 2.19 3.11 -2.59
C LEU A 326 1.96 4.52 -2.06
N HIS A 327 1.22 5.34 -2.81
CA HIS A 327 0.93 6.72 -2.44
C HIS A 327 0.26 6.83 -1.06
N GLN A 328 -0.55 5.85 -0.65
CA GLN A 328 -1.22 5.87 0.66
C GLN A 328 -0.21 5.67 1.80
N PHE A 329 0.76 4.77 1.61
CA PHE A 329 1.85 4.55 2.57
C PHE A 329 2.74 5.77 2.69
N VAL A 330 3.13 6.37 1.56
CA VAL A 330 3.98 7.58 1.53
C VAL A 330 3.30 8.75 2.24
N ILE A 331 1.98 8.95 2.05
CA ILE A 331 1.21 9.97 2.78
C ILE A 331 1.12 9.67 4.29
N GLY A 332 1.06 8.39 4.69
CA GLY A 332 1.10 8.04 6.12
C GLY A 332 2.46 8.37 6.74
N LEU A 333 3.55 8.02 6.05
CA LEU A 333 4.92 8.25 6.50
C LEU A 333 5.28 9.74 6.56
N SER A 334 4.70 10.59 5.69
CA SER A 334 4.93 12.04 5.72
C SER A 334 4.38 12.73 6.97
N LYS A 335 3.50 12.06 7.74
CA LYS A 335 2.90 12.59 8.98
C LYS A 335 3.74 12.30 10.23
N LEU A 336 4.82 11.55 10.10
CA LEU A 336 5.74 11.20 11.18
C LEU A 336 6.95 12.14 11.18
N ASP A 337 7.75 12.15 12.25
CA ASP A 337 9.00 12.91 12.31
C ASP A 337 10.12 12.20 11.50
N TYR A 338 9.94 12.15 10.17
CA TYR A 338 10.83 11.45 9.24
C TYR A 338 12.23 12.05 9.17
N ARG A 339 12.45 13.28 9.65
CA ARG A 339 13.79 13.89 9.71
C ARG A 339 14.57 13.46 10.94
N LYS A 340 13.92 13.07 12.04
CA LYS A 340 14.61 12.65 13.27
C LYS A 340 14.67 11.14 13.45
N ALA A 341 13.68 10.39 12.96
CA ALA A 341 13.62 8.95 13.13
C ALA A 341 14.47 8.19 12.08
N PRO A 342 15.61 7.57 12.45
CA PRO A 342 16.52 6.94 11.49
C PRO A 342 15.91 5.72 10.78
N TYR A 343 14.92 5.07 11.41
CA TYR A 343 14.15 4.02 10.75
C TYR A 343 13.36 4.57 9.55
N LEU A 344 12.67 5.70 9.73
CA LEU A 344 11.85 6.31 8.67
C LEU A 344 12.72 6.84 7.54
N GLN A 345 13.84 7.49 7.86
CA GLN A 345 14.81 7.94 6.85
C GLN A 345 15.27 6.79 5.96
N ARG A 346 15.66 5.66 6.57
CA ARG A 346 16.06 4.46 5.83
C ARG A 346 14.93 3.94 4.96
N ARG A 347 13.71 3.80 5.49
CA ARG A 347 12.59 3.22 4.73
C ARG A 347 12.09 4.12 3.60
N LEU A 348 12.04 5.44 3.79
CA LEU A 348 11.75 6.37 2.70
C LEU A 348 12.87 6.37 1.66
N GLY A 349 14.13 6.26 2.10
CA GLY A 349 15.29 6.05 1.23
C GLY A 349 15.15 4.80 0.35
N ASP A 350 14.80 3.67 0.96
CA ASP A 350 14.56 2.40 0.26
C ASP A 350 13.41 2.54 -0.75
N ILE A 351 12.28 3.13 -0.34
CA ILE A 351 11.10 3.35 -1.21
C ILE A 351 11.50 4.16 -2.45
N VAL A 352 12.18 5.28 -2.27
CA VAL A 352 12.61 6.13 -3.38
C VAL A 352 13.61 5.39 -4.26
N TYR A 353 14.60 4.70 -3.68
CA TYR A 353 15.61 3.96 -4.42
C TYR A 353 15.01 2.83 -5.27
N ILE A 354 14.11 2.02 -4.69
CA ILE A 354 13.53 0.84 -5.33
C ILE A 354 12.50 1.21 -6.39
N TYR A 355 11.64 2.19 -6.10
CA TYR A 355 10.44 2.43 -6.89
C TYR A 355 10.55 3.58 -7.87
N LEU A 356 11.37 4.60 -7.62
CA LEU A 356 11.53 5.71 -8.57
C LEU A 356 11.95 5.23 -9.98
N PRO A 357 12.88 4.27 -10.14
CA PRO A 357 13.22 3.75 -11.46
C PRO A 357 12.08 2.98 -12.16
N LYS A 358 11.04 2.57 -11.42
CA LYS A 358 9.93 1.74 -11.91
C LYS A 358 8.67 2.54 -12.17
N PHE A 359 8.36 3.51 -11.33
CA PHE A 359 7.20 4.39 -11.44
C PHE A 359 7.32 5.61 -10.52
N TRP A 360 6.47 6.60 -10.78
CA TRP A 360 6.43 7.87 -10.07
C TRP A 360 6.05 7.71 -8.58
N VAL A 361 6.84 8.29 -7.67
CA VAL A 361 6.49 8.43 -6.24
C VAL A 361 5.60 9.65 -6.05
N SER A 362 4.33 9.43 -5.66
CA SER A 362 3.33 10.50 -5.57
C SER A 362 3.61 11.50 -4.44
N LEU A 363 3.69 12.78 -4.79
CA LEU A 363 3.80 13.93 -3.86
C LEU A 363 2.55 14.82 -3.96
N ARG A 364 1.37 14.22 -4.11
CA ARG A 364 0.13 14.93 -4.50
C ARG A 364 -0.21 16.14 -3.62
N GLU A 365 0.05 16.08 -2.32
CA GLU A 365 -0.27 17.16 -1.38
C GLU A 365 0.54 18.45 -1.65
N SER A 366 1.76 18.32 -2.18
CA SER A 366 2.62 19.47 -2.54
C SER A 366 2.18 20.17 -3.84
N PHE A 367 1.25 19.59 -4.59
CA PHE A 367 0.67 20.18 -5.80
C PHE A 367 -0.73 20.78 -5.59
N SER A 368 -1.21 20.82 -4.35
CA SER A 368 -2.50 21.44 -4.04
C SER A 368 -2.45 22.95 -4.30
N SER A 369 -3.61 23.61 -4.39
CA SER A 369 -3.67 25.06 -4.69
C SER A 369 -2.99 25.93 -3.63
N LYS A 370 -2.86 25.43 -2.40
CA LYS A 370 -2.13 26.02 -1.29
C LYS A 370 -1.48 24.88 -0.51
N PRO A 371 -0.28 24.42 -0.90
CA PRO A 371 0.38 23.33 -0.21
C PRO A 371 0.70 23.74 1.23
N THR A 372 0.56 22.79 2.16
CA THR A 372 0.94 23.02 3.55
C THR A 372 2.47 23.00 3.66
N GLU A 373 3.00 23.74 4.63
CA GLU A 373 4.44 23.75 4.94
C GLU A 373 4.97 22.33 5.19
N ALA A 374 4.20 21.47 5.85
CA ALA A 374 4.55 20.05 6.04
C ALA A 374 4.67 19.28 4.71
N ALA A 375 3.80 19.55 3.74
CA ALA A 375 3.85 18.91 2.41
C ALA A 375 5.05 19.40 1.59
N VAL A 376 5.40 20.69 1.68
CA VAL A 376 6.59 21.27 1.05
C VAL A 376 7.86 20.70 1.68
N ASN A 377 7.93 20.62 3.01
CA ASN A 377 9.08 20.05 3.73
C ASN A 377 9.29 18.57 3.44
N PHE A 378 8.19 17.81 3.29
CA PHE A 378 8.27 16.40 2.91
C PHE A 378 8.73 16.22 1.45
N ARG A 379 8.27 17.09 0.53
CA ARG A 379 8.78 17.13 -0.83
C ARG A 379 10.29 17.42 -0.85
N GLU A 380 10.75 18.45 -0.14
CA GLU A 380 12.18 18.79 -0.04
C GLU A 380 12.99 17.59 0.45
N PHE A 381 12.49 16.88 1.47
CA PHE A 381 13.13 15.66 1.98
C PHE A 381 13.20 14.52 0.93
N ILE A 382 12.13 14.26 0.18
CA ILE A 382 12.17 13.26 -0.90
C ILE A 382 13.14 13.68 -2.00
N VAL A 383 13.20 14.97 -2.32
CA VAL A 383 14.12 15.54 -3.30
C VAL A 383 15.58 15.44 -2.83
N GLU A 384 15.86 15.61 -1.53
CA GLU A 384 17.18 15.34 -0.92
C GLU A 384 17.59 13.87 -1.15
N ILE A 385 16.68 12.91 -0.92
CA ILE A 385 16.94 11.50 -1.19
C ILE A 385 17.22 11.26 -2.68
N VAL A 386 16.44 11.87 -3.58
CA VAL A 386 16.65 11.74 -5.03
C VAL A 386 18.04 12.24 -5.43
N ARG A 387 18.45 13.41 -4.91
CA ARG A 387 19.78 13.96 -5.10
C ARG A 387 20.84 12.96 -4.66
N ASP A 388 20.76 12.48 -3.42
CA ASP A 388 21.80 11.66 -2.80
C ASP A 388 21.94 10.27 -3.45
N LYS A 389 20.84 9.71 -3.97
CA LYS A 389 20.83 8.37 -4.56
C LYS A 389 21.06 8.35 -6.08
N PHE A 390 20.63 9.38 -6.80
CA PHE A 390 20.54 9.33 -8.26
C PHE A 390 21.28 10.44 -9.00
N LEU A 391 21.66 11.54 -8.33
CA LEU A 391 22.40 12.64 -8.95
C LEU A 391 23.82 12.76 -8.40
N MET A 392 23.97 12.48 -7.11
CA MET A 392 25.24 12.47 -6.41
C MET A 392 25.80 11.05 -6.36
N GLY A 393 27.10 10.94 -6.60
CA GLY A 393 27.83 9.68 -6.74
C GLY A 393 29.32 10.00 -6.84
N ALA A 394 30.13 9.04 -7.27
CA ALA A 394 31.56 9.27 -7.47
C ALA A 394 31.80 10.53 -8.36
N PRO A 395 32.86 11.32 -8.12
CA PRO A 395 33.01 12.65 -8.74
C PRO A 395 32.89 12.66 -10.27
N LEU A 396 33.40 11.61 -10.92
CA LEU A 396 33.48 11.51 -12.39
C LEU A 396 32.47 10.53 -12.99
N PHE A 397 31.58 9.95 -12.19
CA PHE A 397 30.62 8.94 -12.66
C PHE A 397 29.18 9.33 -12.35
N LEU A 398 28.29 8.98 -13.26
CA LEU A 398 26.85 9.14 -13.08
C LEU A 398 26.26 7.93 -12.35
N PRO A 399 25.40 8.16 -11.33
CA PRO A 399 24.68 7.07 -10.69
C PRO A 399 23.77 6.32 -11.68
N ALA A 400 23.47 5.05 -11.34
CA ALA A 400 22.47 4.28 -12.05
C ALA A 400 21.11 5.00 -12.02
N HIS A 401 20.32 4.87 -13.09
CA HIS A 401 18.97 5.45 -13.20
C HIS A 401 18.88 6.99 -13.03
N HIS A 402 19.99 7.73 -13.14
CA HIS A 402 19.98 9.21 -13.09
C HIS A 402 18.97 9.84 -14.07
N HIS A 403 18.80 9.27 -15.27
CA HIS A 403 17.85 9.76 -16.26
C HIS A 403 16.39 9.63 -15.78
N MET A 404 16.05 8.58 -15.02
CA MET A 404 14.71 8.42 -14.42
C MET A 404 14.49 9.45 -13.32
N ALA A 405 15.52 9.76 -12.52
CA ALA A 405 15.46 10.84 -11.53
C ALA A 405 15.28 12.22 -12.19
N LEU A 406 15.93 12.49 -13.31
CA LEU A 406 15.73 13.73 -14.06
C LEU A 406 14.33 13.82 -14.65
N MET A 407 13.78 12.72 -15.18
CA MET A 407 12.38 12.68 -15.62
C MET A 407 11.41 12.87 -14.47
N PHE A 408 11.75 12.33 -13.28
CA PHE A 408 11.01 12.59 -12.06
C PHE A 408 10.99 14.10 -11.74
N LEU A 409 12.15 14.73 -11.65
CA LEU A 409 12.26 16.16 -11.36
C LEU A 409 11.56 17.02 -12.42
N LYS A 410 11.62 16.64 -13.70
CA LYS A 410 10.96 17.36 -14.80
C LYS A 410 9.45 17.41 -14.61
N GLU A 411 8.85 16.28 -14.28
CA GLU A 411 7.41 16.22 -14.04
C GLU A 411 7.02 16.85 -12.70
N LEU A 412 7.92 16.85 -11.70
CA LEU A 412 7.75 17.55 -10.42
C LEU A 412 7.61 19.05 -10.64
N VAL A 413 8.53 19.63 -11.41
CA VAL A 413 8.53 21.04 -11.81
C VAL A 413 7.29 21.39 -12.61
N LYS A 414 6.96 20.61 -13.66
CA LYS A 414 5.78 20.85 -14.52
C LYS A 414 4.46 20.91 -13.75
N ARG A 415 4.32 20.14 -12.68
CA ARG A 415 3.12 20.14 -11.83
C ARG A 415 3.08 21.31 -10.84
N SER A 416 4.25 21.84 -10.48
CA SER A 416 4.40 22.90 -9.47
C SER A 416 4.30 24.31 -10.06
N THR A 417 4.89 24.51 -11.25
CA THR A 417 5.00 25.84 -11.90
C THR A 417 3.66 26.48 -12.28
N LYS A 418 2.56 25.72 -12.27
CA LYS A 418 1.21 26.26 -12.54
C LYS A 418 0.55 26.90 -11.31
N LYS A 419 1.04 26.67 -10.09
CA LYS A 419 0.30 27.00 -8.84
C LYS A 419 1.15 27.50 -7.67
N ASP A 420 2.45 27.16 -7.59
CA ASP A 420 3.31 27.56 -6.46
C ASP A 420 4.81 27.62 -6.85
N ALA A 421 5.38 28.82 -6.87
CA ALA A 421 6.80 29.05 -7.15
C ALA A 421 7.71 28.67 -5.96
N ILE A 422 7.20 28.73 -4.73
CA ILE A 422 7.99 28.59 -3.50
C ILE A 422 8.52 27.16 -3.35
N ALA A 423 7.69 26.14 -3.56
CA ALA A 423 8.13 24.75 -3.47
C ALA A 423 9.23 24.41 -4.51
N THR A 424 9.12 24.94 -5.73
CA THR A 424 10.12 24.74 -6.79
C THR A 424 11.42 25.49 -6.48
N CYS A 425 11.32 26.68 -5.90
CA CYS A 425 12.44 27.47 -5.42
C CYS A 425 13.22 26.72 -4.31
N ARG A 426 12.53 26.09 -3.36
CA ARG A 426 13.18 25.26 -2.33
C ARG A 426 13.88 24.03 -2.91
N ASP A 427 13.25 23.32 -3.84
CA ASP A 427 13.88 22.19 -4.54
C ASP A 427 15.20 22.60 -5.23
N CYS A 428 15.25 23.79 -5.84
CA CYS A 428 16.44 24.31 -6.53
C CYS A 428 17.67 24.27 -5.62
N ARG A 429 17.52 24.68 -4.36
CA ARG A 429 18.58 24.68 -3.34
C ARG A 429 19.21 23.32 -3.15
N VAL A 430 18.41 22.26 -3.29
CA VAL A 430 18.82 20.89 -3.06
C VAL A 430 19.47 20.28 -4.30
N ILE A 431 18.87 20.48 -5.49
CA ILE A 431 19.18 19.66 -6.67
C ILE A 431 20.02 20.34 -7.75
N LEU A 432 20.15 21.67 -7.76
CA LEU A 432 20.79 22.40 -8.86
C LEU A 432 22.21 21.88 -9.15
N TYR A 433 23.03 21.73 -8.10
CA TYR A 433 24.38 21.17 -8.23
C TYR A 433 24.37 19.77 -8.88
N GLY A 434 23.47 18.89 -8.43
CA GLY A 434 23.35 17.53 -8.95
C GLY A 434 22.95 17.51 -10.43
N VAL A 435 21.98 18.34 -10.84
CA VAL A 435 21.54 18.43 -12.24
C VAL A 435 22.65 19.00 -13.13
N MET A 436 23.39 20.02 -12.68
CA MET A 436 24.54 20.56 -13.41
C MET A 436 25.65 19.52 -13.56
N LYS A 437 25.94 18.74 -12.51
CA LYS A 437 26.86 17.61 -12.59
C LYS A 437 26.42 16.60 -13.66
N VAL A 438 25.13 16.22 -13.66
CA VAL A 438 24.63 15.27 -14.67
C VAL A 438 24.73 15.85 -16.08
N HIS A 439 24.37 17.11 -16.28
CA HIS A 439 24.50 17.79 -17.57
C HIS A 439 25.94 17.79 -18.09
N MET A 440 26.90 18.07 -17.21
CA MET A 440 28.32 18.16 -17.56
C MET A 440 28.95 16.80 -17.92
N LEU A 441 28.53 15.72 -17.25
CA LEU A 441 29.11 14.39 -17.42
C LEU A 441 28.38 13.52 -18.45
N THR A 442 27.11 13.82 -18.79
CA THR A 442 26.35 12.99 -19.72
C THR A 442 26.68 13.34 -21.18
N GLU A 443 26.84 12.32 -22.01
CA GLU A 443 26.99 12.44 -23.47
C GLU A 443 25.65 12.29 -24.21
N THR A 444 24.60 11.86 -23.49
CA THR A 444 23.30 11.60 -24.07
C THR A 444 22.50 12.89 -24.24
N VAL A 445 22.29 13.32 -25.49
CA VAL A 445 21.60 14.58 -25.83
C VAL A 445 20.20 14.69 -25.19
N SER A 446 19.43 13.60 -25.16
CA SER A 446 18.10 13.62 -24.55
C SER A 446 18.15 13.91 -23.04
N VAL A 447 19.19 13.43 -22.34
CA VAL A 447 19.42 13.69 -20.92
C VAL A 447 19.88 15.14 -20.72
N GLN A 448 20.79 15.64 -21.57
CA GLN A 448 21.22 17.04 -21.55
C GLN A 448 20.04 18.00 -21.71
N ASN A 449 19.12 17.72 -22.65
CA ASN A 449 17.92 18.54 -22.87
C ASN A 449 17.00 18.59 -21.63
N VAL A 450 16.89 17.48 -20.90
CA VAL A 450 16.13 17.47 -19.63
C VAL A 450 16.85 18.29 -18.56
N CYS A 451 18.17 18.14 -18.42
CA CYS A 451 18.94 18.95 -17.48
C CYS A 451 18.86 20.43 -17.80
N HIS A 452 18.96 20.82 -19.07
CA HIS A 452 18.82 22.20 -19.52
C HIS A 452 17.45 22.77 -19.11
N TYR A 453 16.36 22.07 -19.42
CA TYR A 453 15.02 22.46 -18.97
C TYR A 453 14.95 22.66 -17.45
N LEU A 454 15.50 21.72 -16.68
CA LEU A 454 15.49 21.81 -15.21
C LEU A 454 16.30 23.01 -14.71
N ILE A 455 17.54 23.20 -15.19
CA ILE A 455 18.38 24.34 -14.82
C ILE A 455 17.64 25.66 -15.06
N GLN A 456 16.99 25.81 -16.20
CA GLN A 456 16.20 27.01 -16.51
C GLN A 456 15.05 27.20 -15.54
N GLN A 457 14.18 26.19 -15.38
CA GLN A 457 12.99 26.31 -14.54
C GLN A 457 13.32 26.56 -13.06
N TYR A 458 14.35 25.90 -12.54
CA TYR A 458 14.74 26.07 -11.15
C TYR A 458 15.36 27.45 -10.88
N THR A 459 16.24 27.94 -11.76
CA THR A 459 16.83 29.29 -11.60
C THR A 459 15.78 30.40 -11.79
N GLU A 460 14.89 30.27 -12.78
CA GLU A 460 13.77 31.20 -12.97
C GLU A 460 12.80 31.19 -11.79
N SER A 461 12.53 30.03 -11.18
CA SER A 461 11.63 29.94 -10.02
C SER A 461 12.14 30.74 -8.83
N VAL A 462 13.46 30.82 -8.63
CA VAL A 462 14.04 31.63 -7.56
C VAL A 462 13.89 33.12 -7.86
N LEU A 463 14.13 33.55 -9.10
CA LEU A 463 13.89 34.94 -9.50
C LEU A 463 12.43 35.34 -9.31
N GLN A 464 11.49 34.46 -9.68
CA GLN A 464 10.05 34.69 -9.49
C GLN A 464 9.66 34.78 -8.01
N CYS A 465 10.25 33.95 -7.14
CA CYS A 465 10.03 34.05 -5.69
C CYS A 465 10.51 35.38 -5.10
N GLY A 466 11.58 35.97 -5.63
CA GLY A 466 12.04 37.30 -5.19
C GLY A 466 11.05 38.43 -5.47
N ASN A 467 10.20 38.25 -6.48
CA ASN A 467 9.10 39.18 -6.79
C ASN A 467 7.84 38.91 -5.94
N GLN A 468 7.83 37.85 -5.13
CA GLN A 468 6.74 37.48 -4.23
C GLN A 468 7.07 37.92 -2.79
N ALA A 469 6.05 38.07 -1.94
CA ALA A 469 6.17 38.64 -0.59
C ALA A 469 6.95 37.79 0.45
N ASP A 470 7.67 36.73 0.03
CA ASP A 470 8.42 35.82 0.91
C ASP A 470 9.94 36.00 0.76
N ARG A 471 10.41 37.17 1.22
CA ARG A 471 11.79 37.65 1.05
C ARG A 471 12.84 36.74 1.69
N LEU A 472 12.53 36.13 2.83
CA LEU A 472 13.47 35.25 3.54
C LEU A 472 13.77 33.97 2.76
N VAL A 473 12.74 33.34 2.20
CA VAL A 473 12.91 32.13 1.36
C VAL A 473 13.71 32.47 0.11
N TRP A 474 13.46 33.63 -0.50
CA TRP A 474 14.24 34.11 -1.64
C TRP A 474 15.71 34.34 -1.30
N GLU A 475 16.03 35.11 -0.25
CA GLU A 475 17.42 35.42 0.16
C GLU A 475 18.20 34.12 0.41
N TYR A 476 17.61 33.19 1.16
CA TYR A 476 18.24 31.91 1.44
C TYR A 476 18.43 31.03 0.19
N SER A 477 17.49 31.07 -0.75
CA SER A 477 17.60 30.32 -2.01
C SER A 477 18.63 30.92 -2.96
N ARG A 478 18.71 32.25 -3.02
CA ARG A 478 19.71 33.00 -3.79
C ARG A 478 21.13 32.66 -3.32
N ASP A 479 21.35 32.65 -2.01
CA ASP A 479 22.66 32.35 -1.42
C ASP A 479 23.06 30.89 -1.68
N ALA A 480 22.12 29.96 -1.55
CA ALA A 480 22.34 28.55 -1.84
C ALA A 480 22.69 28.28 -3.33
N ILE A 481 22.06 28.99 -4.28
CA ILE A 481 22.41 28.91 -5.71
C ILE A 481 23.83 29.42 -5.94
N THR A 482 24.14 30.59 -5.38
CA THR A 482 25.46 31.23 -5.53
C THR A 482 26.56 30.30 -5.03
N GLU A 483 26.37 29.71 -3.85
CA GLU A 483 27.31 28.73 -3.29
C GLU A 483 27.38 27.45 -4.15
N SER A 484 26.23 26.96 -4.65
CA SER A 484 26.19 25.77 -5.53
C SER A 484 26.96 25.98 -6.83
N LEU A 485 26.85 27.16 -7.45
CA LEU A 485 27.59 27.51 -8.66
C LEU A 485 29.08 27.65 -8.38
N ALA A 486 29.45 28.36 -7.29
CA ALA A 486 30.84 28.55 -6.92
C ALA A 486 31.51 27.20 -6.62
N LYS A 487 30.82 26.33 -5.87
CA LYS A 487 31.24 24.96 -5.59
C LYS A 487 31.37 24.13 -6.88
N PHE A 488 30.41 24.21 -7.80
CA PHE A 488 30.46 23.49 -9.07
C PHE A 488 31.69 23.87 -9.90
N VAL A 489 32.01 25.16 -9.98
CA VAL A 489 33.23 25.64 -10.64
C VAL A 489 34.48 25.12 -9.92
N ARG A 490 34.55 25.18 -8.58
CA ARG A 490 35.71 24.68 -7.80
C ARG A 490 35.95 23.19 -8.02
N ASP A 491 34.89 22.38 -7.94
CA ASP A 491 35.00 20.91 -7.95
C ASP A 491 35.49 20.38 -9.30
N TYR A 492 35.12 21.04 -10.41
CA TYR A 492 35.41 20.56 -11.77
C TYR A 492 36.43 21.42 -12.54
N LYS A 493 37.09 22.38 -11.87
CA LYS A 493 38.05 23.28 -12.51
C LYS A 493 39.17 22.55 -13.24
N LYS A 494 39.63 21.40 -12.74
CA LYS A 494 40.82 20.71 -13.29
C LYS A 494 40.53 19.82 -14.50
N THR A 495 39.36 19.16 -14.52
CA THR A 495 39.09 18.07 -15.47
C THR A 495 38.04 18.42 -16.52
N HIS A 496 37.09 19.31 -16.22
CA HIS A 496 35.91 19.53 -17.08
C HIS A 496 35.56 21.01 -17.29
N LEU A 497 36.54 21.93 -17.21
CA LEU A 497 36.28 23.37 -17.26
C LEU A 497 35.48 23.83 -18.51
N ASP A 498 35.71 23.25 -19.69
CA ASP A 498 34.93 23.55 -20.91
C ASP A 498 33.44 23.18 -20.75
N ASN A 499 33.16 22.01 -20.15
CA ASN A 499 31.80 21.55 -19.93
C ASN A 499 31.12 22.29 -18.76
N VAL A 500 31.90 22.79 -17.78
CA VAL A 500 31.41 23.72 -16.75
C VAL A 500 30.88 24.98 -17.42
N ILE A 501 31.67 25.61 -18.31
CA ILE A 501 31.26 26.81 -19.05
C ILE A 501 29.99 26.56 -19.85
N LYS A 502 29.93 25.46 -20.63
CA LYS A 502 28.73 25.09 -21.40
C LYS A 502 27.49 24.85 -20.53
N THR A 503 27.68 24.36 -19.30
CA THR A 503 26.59 24.15 -18.33
C THR A 503 26.10 25.48 -17.77
N LEU A 504 27.00 26.42 -17.46
CA LEU A 504 26.64 27.78 -17.03
C LEU A 504 25.87 28.54 -18.11
N GLU A 505 26.18 28.34 -19.40
CA GLU A 505 25.41 28.89 -20.53
C GLU A 505 23.95 28.41 -20.58
N ARG A 506 23.58 27.35 -19.85
CA ARG A 506 22.19 26.87 -19.78
C ARG A 506 21.32 27.68 -18.83
N ILE A 507 21.93 28.50 -17.99
CA ILE A 507 21.20 29.39 -17.08
C ILE A 507 20.56 30.52 -17.92
N PRO A 508 19.28 30.86 -17.72
CA PRO A 508 18.61 31.93 -18.45
C PRO A 508 19.28 33.29 -18.28
N VAL A 509 19.26 34.13 -19.33
CA VAL A 509 19.82 35.49 -19.29
C VAL A 509 19.13 36.36 -18.22
N SER A 510 17.86 36.11 -17.91
CA SER A 510 17.14 36.75 -16.80
C SER A 510 17.78 36.49 -15.43
N CYS A 511 18.54 35.40 -15.31
CA CYS A 511 19.23 34.95 -14.11
C CYS A 511 20.74 35.26 -14.15
N ARG A 512 21.16 36.27 -14.94
CA ARG A 512 22.57 36.64 -15.15
C ARG A 512 23.35 36.94 -13.87
N GLU A 513 22.67 37.44 -12.83
CA GLU A 513 23.30 37.77 -11.54
C GLU A 513 24.00 36.56 -10.91
N PHE A 514 23.42 35.36 -11.05
CA PHE A 514 23.99 34.14 -10.51
C PHE A 514 25.27 33.75 -11.27
N VAL A 515 25.29 33.89 -12.59
CA VAL A 515 26.49 33.57 -13.40
C VAL A 515 27.57 34.63 -13.20
N GLN A 516 27.20 35.89 -13.04
CA GLN A 516 28.13 36.99 -12.77
C GLN A 516 28.92 36.74 -11.48
N SER A 517 28.28 36.18 -10.45
CA SER A 517 28.91 35.87 -9.16
C SER A 517 30.10 34.91 -9.26
N VAL A 518 30.11 34.02 -10.27
CA VAL A 518 31.17 33.02 -10.48
C VAL A 518 32.04 33.31 -11.70
N SER A 519 31.74 34.34 -12.49
CA SER A 519 32.47 34.65 -13.73
C SER A 519 33.96 34.90 -13.49
N LYS A 520 34.30 35.70 -12.47
CA LYS A 520 35.70 35.97 -12.10
C LYS A 520 36.44 34.70 -11.69
N GLN A 521 35.76 33.79 -11.02
CA GLN A 521 36.32 32.51 -10.61
C GLN A 521 36.65 31.62 -11.82
N VAL A 522 35.75 31.56 -12.81
CA VAL A 522 35.99 30.84 -14.07
C VAL A 522 37.19 31.43 -14.80
N GLN A 523 37.25 32.76 -14.94
CA GLN A 523 38.38 33.45 -15.57
C GLN A 523 39.70 33.12 -14.87
N HIS A 524 39.73 33.19 -13.54
CA HIS A 524 40.92 32.84 -12.76
C HIS A 524 41.40 31.42 -13.04
N HIS A 525 40.49 30.44 -13.10
CA HIS A 525 40.87 29.07 -13.42
C HIS A 525 41.35 28.88 -14.86
N ILE A 526 40.83 29.64 -15.84
CA ILE A 526 41.37 29.60 -17.21
C ILE A 526 42.82 30.10 -17.23
N VAL A 527 43.10 31.22 -16.57
CA VAL A 527 44.47 31.76 -16.44
C VAL A 527 45.38 30.76 -15.70
N GLU A 528 44.87 30.11 -14.65
CA GLU A 528 45.57 29.05 -13.92
C GLU A 528 45.93 27.86 -14.82
N HIS A 529 45.04 27.44 -15.73
CA HIS A 529 45.36 26.37 -16.69
C HIS A 529 46.40 26.80 -17.73
N GLU A 530 46.26 28.02 -18.26
CA GLU A 530 47.21 28.56 -19.25
C GLU A 530 48.61 28.77 -18.65
N SER A 531 48.73 29.12 -17.36
CA SER A 531 50.04 29.26 -16.71
C SER A 531 50.78 27.92 -16.56
N TYR A 532 50.06 26.81 -16.41
CA TYR A 532 50.66 25.47 -16.36
C TYR A 532 50.98 24.88 -17.74
N ARG A 533 50.23 25.27 -18.78
CA ARG A 533 50.31 24.66 -20.13
C ARG A 533 50.98 25.54 -21.19
N GLY A 534 51.20 26.81 -20.89
CA GLY A 534 51.68 27.83 -21.82
C GLY A 534 50.57 28.77 -22.26
N VAL A 535 50.87 30.07 -22.31
CA VAL A 535 49.93 31.12 -22.72
C VAL A 535 49.42 30.84 -24.13
N GLY A 536 48.09 30.79 -24.30
CA GLY A 536 47.46 30.52 -25.60
C GLY A 536 47.23 29.03 -25.94
N ALA A 537 47.68 28.10 -25.09
CA ALA A 537 47.46 26.66 -25.29
C ALA A 537 45.97 26.26 -25.26
N ASP A 538 45.14 26.99 -24.51
CA ASP A 538 43.72 26.68 -24.30
C ASP A 538 42.76 27.66 -25.04
N SER A 539 43.07 27.98 -26.30
CA SER A 539 42.27 28.89 -27.15
C SER A 539 40.76 28.54 -27.23
N LYS A 540 40.43 27.25 -27.14
CA LYS A 540 39.05 26.75 -27.07
C LYS A 540 38.35 27.18 -25.79
N LEU A 541 38.99 27.02 -24.61
CA LEU A 541 38.42 27.43 -23.32
C LEU A 541 38.19 28.94 -23.28
N ARG A 542 39.15 29.71 -23.80
CA ARG A 542 39.03 31.17 -23.90
C ARG A 542 37.85 31.57 -24.77
N THR A 543 37.68 30.90 -25.92
CA THR A 543 36.54 31.15 -26.82
C THR A 543 35.21 30.80 -26.15
N SER A 544 35.14 29.68 -25.41
CA SER A 544 33.96 29.30 -24.63
C SER A 544 33.64 30.36 -23.55
N TYR A 545 34.64 30.85 -22.81
CA TYR A 545 34.43 31.89 -21.80
C TYR A 545 33.98 33.23 -22.39
N ILE A 546 34.58 33.68 -23.49
CA ILE A 546 34.15 34.89 -24.20
C ILE A 546 32.70 34.75 -24.66
N ARG A 547 32.30 33.56 -25.13
CA ARG A 547 30.91 33.28 -25.50
C ARG A 547 29.97 33.41 -24.30
N LEU A 548 30.34 32.84 -23.15
CA LEU A 548 29.58 32.96 -21.90
C LEU A 548 29.42 34.43 -21.49
N VAL A 549 30.52 35.19 -21.45
CA VAL A 549 30.54 36.62 -21.10
C VAL A 549 29.63 37.44 -22.03
N ARG A 550 29.72 37.19 -23.34
CA ARG A 550 28.86 37.85 -24.34
C ARG A 550 27.40 37.45 -24.20
N HIS A 551 27.12 36.17 -23.91
CA HIS A 551 25.76 35.66 -23.75
C HIS A 551 25.01 36.37 -22.61
N PHE A 552 25.70 36.65 -21.50
CA PHE A 552 25.11 37.34 -20.34
C PHE A 552 25.33 38.85 -20.32
N GLY A 553 26.12 39.39 -21.26
CA GLY A 553 26.40 40.82 -21.37
C GLY A 553 27.24 41.37 -20.21
N PHE A 554 28.19 40.61 -19.67
CA PHE A 554 29.12 41.16 -18.68
C PHE A 554 30.05 42.15 -19.38
N GLU A 555 30.19 43.35 -18.84
CA GLU A 555 31.18 44.31 -19.32
C GLU A 555 32.56 43.67 -19.20
N SER A 556 33.29 43.64 -20.31
CA SER A 556 34.65 43.11 -20.37
C SER A 556 35.54 43.92 -19.44
N ALA A 557 35.81 43.40 -18.24
CA ALA A 557 36.93 43.84 -17.43
C ALA A 557 38.22 43.45 -18.18
N ASP A 558 38.76 44.46 -18.84
CA ASP A 558 40.07 44.60 -19.49
C ASP A 558 40.47 43.58 -20.57
N ARG A 559 40.60 44.14 -21.77
CA ARG A 559 41.61 43.75 -22.75
C ARG A 559 42.97 44.13 -22.15
N GLY A 560 43.58 43.20 -21.42
CA GLY A 560 44.96 43.28 -20.92
C GLY A 560 45.64 41.95 -21.15
#